data_AF-A0A2T7BCD3-F1
#
_entry.id   AF-A0A2T7BCD3-F1
#
_cell.length_a   1.000
_cell.length_b   1.000
_cell.length_c   1.000
_cell.angle_alpha   90.00
_cell.angle_beta   90.00
_cell.angle_gamma   90.00
#
_symmetry.space_group_name_H-M   'P 1'
#
loop_
_entity.id
_entity.type
_entity.pdbx_description
1 polymer ?
#
loop_
_entity_poly.entity_id
_entity_poly.type
_entity_poly.pdbx_seq_one_letter_code
_entity_poly.pdbx_strand_id
1 'polypeptide(L)'
;MRSKRLFSVVGTGVRLCLNASVVLAVLAVAFFIYTLSTEKGDPRAGGVPDGLSVSAPVQLFGQAAARHQPDTISMPAGARVAIREQPGAHYRLSAFYFSPLGMLILLFSCAKGMAVIYGLWLLRQVFRKVSEDEPFPGQVGRRIRNIALVFIGVDVLKIVYYALFQHFCNGMFPAGRGIRVSLEIEVGSGIIMGLLLLCLAVLFRRGEEIYSEQQLTV
;
A
#
# COMPACT_ATOMS: atom_id res chain seq x y z
N MET A 1 -12.74 36.13 -25.58
CA MET A 1 -11.66 36.35 -24.59
C MET A 1 -11.77 35.53 -23.30
N ARG A 2 -12.96 35.07 -22.85
CA ARG A 2 -13.11 34.22 -21.64
C ARG A 2 -12.46 32.82 -21.76
N SER A 3 -12.44 32.21 -22.95
CA SER A 3 -11.90 30.85 -23.09
C SER A 3 -10.38 30.80 -22.85
N LYS A 4 -9.58 31.73 -23.38
CA LYS A 4 -8.11 31.79 -23.18
C LYS A 4 -7.66 31.83 -21.71
N ARG A 5 -8.47 32.39 -20.79
CA ARG A 5 -8.15 32.41 -19.34
C ARG A 5 -8.43 31.08 -18.66
N LEU A 6 -9.52 30.40 -19.04
CA LEU A 6 -9.83 29.04 -18.55
C LEU A 6 -8.74 28.03 -18.98
N PHE A 7 -8.22 28.16 -20.21
CA PHE A 7 -7.18 27.27 -20.73
C PHE A 7 -5.81 27.43 -20.05
N SER A 8 -5.40 28.67 -19.74
CA SER A 8 -4.18 28.93 -18.94
C SER A 8 -4.25 28.28 -17.56
N VAL A 9 -5.43 28.30 -16.92
CA VAL A 9 -5.64 27.68 -15.60
C VAL A 9 -5.56 26.16 -15.69
N VAL A 10 -6.16 25.54 -16.71
CA VAL A 10 -6.10 24.08 -16.92
C VAL A 10 -4.67 23.61 -17.21
N GLY A 11 -3.95 24.28 -18.11
CA GLY A 11 -2.56 23.94 -18.42
C GLY A 11 -1.60 24.12 -17.23
N THR A 12 -1.85 25.12 -16.39
CA THR A 12 -1.11 25.30 -15.12
C THR A 12 -1.45 24.19 -14.14
N GLY A 13 -2.72 23.81 -14.04
CA GLY A 13 -3.19 22.69 -13.21
C GLY A 13 -2.55 21.35 -13.59
N VAL A 14 -2.50 21.02 -14.90
CA VAL A 14 -1.86 19.78 -15.38
C VAL A 14 -0.37 19.75 -15.02
N ARG A 15 0.37 20.85 -15.21
CA ARG A 15 1.79 20.94 -14.81
C ARG A 15 1.97 20.79 -13.31
N LEU A 16 1.09 21.40 -12.52
CA LEU A 16 1.10 21.28 -11.06
C LEU A 16 0.87 19.83 -10.62
N CYS A 17 -0.12 19.13 -11.21
CA CYS A 17 -0.37 17.72 -10.96
C CYS A 17 0.80 16.82 -11.37
N LEU A 18 1.45 17.12 -12.50
CA LEU A 18 2.61 16.37 -12.98
C LEU A 18 3.80 16.54 -12.02
N ASN A 19 4.09 17.76 -11.59
CA ASN A 19 5.15 18.04 -10.61
C ASN A 19 4.83 17.41 -9.25
N ALA A 20 3.57 17.50 -8.79
CA ALA A 20 3.12 16.85 -7.57
C ALA A 20 3.28 15.33 -7.63
N SER A 21 3.00 14.69 -8.77
CA SER A 21 3.19 13.24 -8.95
C SER A 21 4.67 12.81 -8.85
N VAL A 22 5.59 13.64 -9.35
CA VAL A 22 7.04 13.40 -9.24
C VAL A 22 7.49 13.56 -7.79
N VAL A 23 7.05 14.63 -7.13
CA VAL A 23 7.35 14.85 -5.71
C VAL A 23 6.81 13.71 -4.85
N LEU A 24 5.57 13.25 -5.10
CA LEU A 24 4.98 12.10 -4.42
C LEU A 24 5.77 10.81 -4.68
N ALA A 25 6.25 10.59 -5.90
CA ALA A 25 7.09 9.42 -6.21
C ALA A 25 8.41 9.47 -5.43
N VAL A 26 9.08 10.62 -5.41
CA VAL A 26 10.32 10.83 -4.65
C VAL A 26 10.08 10.66 -3.16
N LEU A 27 9.00 11.21 -2.62
CA LEU A 27 8.61 11.05 -1.22
C LEU A 27 8.26 9.60 -0.88
N ALA A 28 7.57 8.88 -1.77
CA ALA A 28 7.25 7.47 -1.57
C ALA A 28 8.52 6.60 -1.55
N VAL A 29 9.46 6.88 -2.45
CA VAL A 29 10.77 6.20 -2.47
C VAL A 29 11.60 6.57 -1.24
N ALA A 30 11.65 7.85 -0.87
CA ALA A 30 12.35 8.30 0.33
C ALA A 30 11.74 7.71 1.60
N PHE A 31 10.41 7.62 1.68
CA PHE A 31 9.69 6.97 2.78
C PHE A 31 9.93 5.46 2.79
N PHE A 32 9.99 4.81 1.63
CA PHE A 32 10.35 3.40 1.53
C PHE A 32 11.79 3.15 2.00
N ILE A 33 12.75 3.98 1.58
CA ILE A 33 14.13 3.92 2.03
C ILE A 33 14.21 4.23 3.53
N TYR A 34 13.44 5.20 4.03
CA TYR A 34 13.36 5.55 5.44
C TYR A 34 12.82 4.38 6.25
N THR A 35 11.68 3.79 5.87
CA THR A 35 11.10 2.63 6.56
C THR A 35 12.03 1.41 6.56
N LEU A 36 12.82 1.19 5.51
CA LEU A 36 13.88 0.18 5.51
C LEU A 36 15.09 0.58 6.39
N SER A 37 15.43 1.87 6.47
CA SER A 37 16.63 2.37 7.17
C SER A 37 16.42 2.71 8.65
N THR A 38 15.19 2.99 9.08
CA THR A 38 14.89 3.53 10.42
C THR A 38 14.17 2.58 11.36
N GLU A 39 14.09 1.30 11.04
CA GLU A 39 13.99 0.31 12.10
C GLU A 39 15.33 0.23 12.84
N LYS A 40 15.63 1.28 13.61
CA LYS A 40 16.52 1.14 14.76
C LYS A 40 15.88 0.09 15.64
N GLY A 41 16.60 -1.00 15.89
CA GLY A 41 16.17 -2.01 16.85
C GLY A 41 15.79 -1.27 18.13
N ASP A 42 14.61 -1.55 18.67
CA ASP A 42 14.30 -1.05 19.99
C ASP A 42 15.36 -1.66 20.93
N PRO A 43 16.13 -0.87 21.69
CA PRO A 43 17.16 -1.40 22.60
C PRO A 43 16.59 -2.35 23.66
N ARG A 44 15.26 -2.38 23.84
CA ARG A 44 14.54 -3.33 24.69
C ARG A 44 14.34 -4.71 24.04
N ALA A 45 14.48 -4.80 22.72
CA ALA A 45 14.45 -6.05 21.98
C ALA A 45 15.80 -6.78 22.07
N GLY A 46 16.13 -7.25 23.27
CA GLY A 46 17.37 -7.99 23.52
C GLY A 46 17.57 -9.15 22.53
N GLY A 47 18.69 -9.14 21.81
CA GLY A 47 19.13 -10.24 20.95
C GLY A 47 18.82 -10.10 19.45
N VAL A 48 18.41 -8.92 18.98
CA VAL A 48 18.39 -8.56 17.56
C VAL A 48 19.49 -7.51 17.33
N PRO A 49 20.50 -7.75 16.46
CA PRO A 49 21.50 -6.74 16.14
C PRO A 49 20.82 -5.54 15.46
N ASP A 50 21.20 -4.34 15.89
CA ASP A 50 20.71 -3.08 15.32
C ASP A 50 20.81 -3.07 13.79
N GLY A 51 19.71 -2.73 13.13
CA GLY A 51 19.66 -2.57 11.67
C GLY A 51 19.42 -3.86 10.87
N LEU A 52 19.18 -5.01 11.51
CA LEU A 52 18.91 -6.30 10.83
C LEU A 52 17.50 -6.89 11.08
N SER A 53 16.54 -6.07 11.54
CA SER A 53 15.13 -6.48 11.70
C SER A 53 14.18 -5.78 10.76
N VAL A 54 13.04 -6.44 10.55
CA VAL A 54 11.81 -5.91 9.97
C VAL A 54 10.68 -6.11 10.96
N SER A 55 9.81 -5.12 11.12
CA SER A 55 8.69 -5.15 12.04
C SER A 55 7.34 -5.08 11.33
N ALA A 56 6.35 -5.75 11.90
CA ALA A 56 4.96 -5.70 11.45
C ALA A 56 4.04 -5.40 12.65
N PRO A 57 3.03 -4.52 12.49
CA PRO A 57 2.05 -4.28 13.54
C PRO A 57 1.13 -5.51 13.69
N VAL A 58 0.97 -5.97 14.91
CA VAL A 58 0.19 -7.16 15.27
C VAL A 58 -0.65 -6.91 16.52
N GLN A 59 -1.76 -7.63 16.62
CA GLN A 59 -2.59 -7.70 17.82
C GLN A 59 -2.47 -9.08 18.46
N LEU A 60 -2.29 -9.12 19.78
CA LEU A 60 -2.23 -10.37 20.55
C LEU A 60 -3.59 -10.64 21.21
N PHE A 61 -4.07 -11.87 21.08
CA PHE A 61 -5.33 -12.35 21.67
C PHE A 61 -5.09 -13.59 22.53
N GLY A 62 -5.82 -13.71 23.65
CA GLY A 62 -5.85 -14.93 24.49
C GLY A 62 -5.67 -14.70 26.00
N GLN A 63 -6.10 -15.66 26.83
CA GLN A 63 -6.03 -15.56 28.30
C GLN A 63 -4.59 -15.45 28.83
N ALA A 64 -3.62 -16.04 28.13
CA ALA A 64 -2.21 -15.92 28.46
C ALA A 64 -1.65 -14.51 28.15
N ALA A 65 -2.15 -13.84 27.11
CA ALA A 65 -1.79 -12.45 26.81
C ALA A 65 -2.32 -11.46 27.87
N ALA A 66 -3.38 -11.84 28.60
CA ALA A 66 -3.92 -11.06 29.72
C ALA A 66 -3.17 -11.30 31.04
N ARG A 67 -2.57 -12.49 31.23
CA ARG A 67 -1.89 -12.88 32.49
C ARG A 67 -0.37 -12.75 32.45
N HIS A 68 0.23 -12.85 31.27
CA HIS A 68 1.62 -12.56 31.04
C HIS A 68 1.66 -11.45 30.00
N GLN A 69 2.08 -10.27 30.44
CA GLN A 69 2.61 -9.21 29.58
C GLN A 69 4.13 -9.41 29.52
N PRO A 70 4.66 -10.38 28.75
CA PRO A 70 6.09 -10.46 28.59
C PRO A 70 6.51 -9.25 27.73
N ASP A 71 7.45 -8.45 28.23
CA ASP A 71 8.10 -7.39 27.45
C ASP A 71 8.80 -7.94 26.20
N THR A 72 9.11 -9.24 26.18
CA THR A 72 9.65 -9.96 25.03
C THR A 72 9.13 -11.41 24.94
N ILE A 73 8.59 -11.82 23.79
CA ILE A 73 8.32 -13.23 23.48
C ILE A 73 9.42 -13.69 22.51
N SER A 74 10.26 -14.61 22.98
CA SER A 74 11.27 -15.27 22.16
C SER A 74 10.65 -16.44 21.40
N MET A 75 10.64 -16.37 20.07
CA MET A 75 10.17 -17.48 19.23
C MET A 75 11.35 -18.38 18.81
N PRO A 76 11.11 -19.70 18.66
CA PRO A 76 12.03 -20.55 17.90
C PRO A 76 12.08 -20.07 16.44
N ALA A 77 13.25 -20.15 15.80
CA ALA A 77 13.55 -19.66 14.44
C ALA A 77 13.83 -18.15 14.27
N GLY A 78 14.21 -17.45 15.36
CA GLY A 78 14.81 -16.12 15.28
C GLY A 78 13.83 -14.94 15.28
N ALA A 79 12.52 -15.15 15.09
CA ALA A 79 11.55 -14.08 15.35
C ALA A 79 11.56 -13.74 16.85
N ARG A 80 11.97 -12.52 17.20
CA ARG A 80 12.10 -12.10 18.59
C ARG A 80 11.47 -10.74 18.73
N VAL A 81 10.46 -10.72 19.60
CA VAL A 81 9.89 -9.56 20.26
C VAL A 81 8.60 -9.00 19.63
N ALA A 82 7.52 -9.11 20.40
CA ALA A 82 6.30 -8.34 20.27
C ALA A 82 6.43 -7.15 21.24
N ILE A 83 6.82 -5.96 20.76
CA ILE A 83 6.99 -4.77 21.60
C ILE A 83 5.68 -4.01 21.66
N ARG A 84 5.22 -3.69 22.86
CA ARG A 84 4.01 -2.90 23.08
C ARG A 84 4.23 -1.45 22.64
N GLU A 85 3.55 -1.01 21.58
CA GLU A 85 3.68 0.38 21.07
C GLU A 85 2.67 1.36 21.69
N GLN A 86 1.53 0.87 22.18
CA GLN A 86 0.42 1.71 22.66
C GLN A 86 -0.30 1.10 23.88
N PRO A 87 -1.04 1.89 24.68
CA PRO A 87 -1.92 1.36 25.71
C PRO A 87 -3.06 0.54 25.07
N GLY A 88 -2.89 -0.79 25.02
CA GLY A 88 -3.86 -1.72 24.43
C GLY A 88 -3.19 -3.05 24.04
N ALA A 89 -3.85 -3.84 23.20
CA ALA A 89 -3.35 -5.11 22.68
C ALA A 89 -2.53 -4.98 21.37
N HIS A 90 -1.98 -3.79 21.11
CA HIS A 90 -1.17 -3.49 19.91
C HIS A 90 0.32 -3.72 20.19
N TYR A 91 0.93 -4.55 19.37
CA TYR A 91 2.34 -4.92 19.47
C TYR A 91 3.01 -4.80 18.10
N ARG A 92 4.31 -4.55 18.06
CA ARG A 92 5.12 -4.76 16.84
C ARG A 92 5.90 -6.04 16.95
N LEU A 93 5.72 -6.91 15.97
CA LEU A 93 6.48 -8.14 15.83
C LEU A 93 7.72 -7.86 14.99
N SER A 94 8.88 -7.95 15.61
CA SER A 94 10.18 -7.81 14.93
C SER A 94 10.75 -9.18 14.57
N ALA A 95 11.21 -9.31 13.33
CA ALA A 95 11.83 -10.52 12.81
C ALA A 95 13.10 -10.19 12.02
N PHE A 96 14.07 -11.10 12.02
CA PHE A 96 15.28 -10.92 11.21
C PHE A 96 14.96 -10.95 9.73
N TYR A 97 15.65 -10.14 8.91
CA TYR A 97 15.52 -10.13 7.45
C TYR A 97 15.61 -11.53 6.82
N PHE A 98 16.53 -12.36 7.31
CA PHE A 98 16.78 -13.71 6.78
C PHE A 98 15.83 -14.79 7.32
N SER A 99 14.92 -14.43 8.22
CA SER A 99 13.87 -15.37 8.66
C SER A 99 12.76 -15.45 7.59
N PRO A 100 12.04 -16.59 7.48
CA PRO A 100 10.92 -16.71 6.54
C PRO A 100 9.86 -15.61 6.72
N LEU A 101 9.59 -15.20 7.97
CA LEU A 101 8.66 -14.13 8.28
C LEU A 101 9.22 -12.75 7.88
N GLY A 102 10.49 -12.46 8.16
CA GLY A 102 11.14 -11.22 7.74
C GLY A 102 11.20 -11.06 6.21
N MET A 103 11.51 -12.13 5.48
CA MET A 103 11.45 -12.13 4.01
C MET A 103 10.04 -11.87 3.51
N LEU A 104 9.01 -12.43 4.16
CA LEU A 104 7.61 -12.18 3.82
C LEU A 104 7.21 -10.71 4.04
N ILE A 105 7.59 -10.10 5.17
CA ILE A 105 7.34 -8.66 5.41
C ILE A 105 8.07 -7.81 4.37
N LEU A 106 9.32 -8.14 4.05
CA LEU A 106 10.12 -7.40 3.06
C LEU A 106 9.54 -7.53 1.65
N LEU A 107 9.18 -8.75 1.22
CA LEU A 107 8.56 -9.01 -0.08
C LEU A 107 7.27 -8.21 -0.23
N PHE A 108 6.43 -8.21 0.81
CA PHE A 108 5.18 -7.46 0.80
C PHE A 108 5.42 -5.95 0.76
N SER A 109 6.40 -5.45 1.51
CA SER A 109 6.80 -4.04 1.50
C SER A 109 7.30 -3.61 0.11
N CYS A 110 8.14 -4.42 -0.53
CA CYS A 110 8.60 -4.21 -1.90
C CYS A 110 7.44 -4.21 -2.90
N ALA A 111 6.53 -5.19 -2.80
CA ALA A 111 5.37 -5.28 -3.68
C ALA A 111 4.44 -4.06 -3.55
N LYS A 112 4.21 -3.57 -2.33
CA LYS A 112 3.47 -2.33 -2.07
C LYS A 112 4.17 -1.12 -2.69
N GLY A 113 5.49 -1.01 -2.51
CA GLY A 113 6.29 0.06 -3.12
C GLY A 113 6.20 0.07 -4.65
N MET A 114 6.34 -1.10 -5.28
CA MET A 114 6.18 -1.26 -6.73
C MET A 114 4.78 -0.87 -7.20
N ALA A 115 3.73 -1.26 -6.46
CA ALA A 115 2.35 -0.88 -6.80
C ALA A 115 2.14 0.64 -6.78
N VAL A 116 2.73 1.34 -5.79
CA VAL A 116 2.68 2.82 -5.72
C VAL A 116 3.41 3.45 -6.89
N ILE A 117 4.63 3.00 -7.19
CA ILE A 117 5.42 3.51 -8.33
C ILE A 117 4.66 3.30 -9.64
N TYR A 118 4.10 2.09 -9.84
CA TYR A 118 3.34 1.76 -11.03
C TYR A 118 2.05 2.60 -11.14
N GLY A 119 1.33 2.80 -10.03
CA GLY A 119 0.14 3.65 -9.98
C GLY A 119 0.46 5.12 -10.33
N LEU A 120 1.56 5.66 -9.80
CA LEU A 120 2.02 7.02 -10.12
C LEU A 120 2.45 7.14 -11.59
N TRP A 121 3.09 6.11 -12.14
CA TRP A 121 3.46 6.08 -13.55
C TRP A 121 2.23 6.08 -14.47
N LEU A 122 1.20 5.27 -14.15
CA LEU A 122 -0.08 5.29 -14.87
C LEU A 122 -0.78 6.65 -14.76
N LEU A 123 -0.76 7.27 -13.58
CA LEU A 123 -1.35 8.59 -13.36
C LEU A 123 -0.64 9.67 -14.20
N ARG A 124 0.69 9.67 -14.23
CA ARG A 124 1.49 10.55 -15.08
C ARG A 124 1.13 10.39 -16.56
N GLN A 125 0.91 9.15 -16.98
CA GLN A 125 0.50 8.84 -18.34
C GLN A 125 -0.89 9.38 -18.69
N VAL A 126 -1.85 9.32 -17.76
CA VAL A 126 -3.17 9.92 -17.93
C VAL A 126 -3.02 11.42 -18.15
N PHE A 127 -2.33 12.13 -17.25
CA PHE A 127 -2.17 13.59 -17.36
C PHE A 127 -1.40 14.03 -18.61
N ARG A 128 -0.43 13.25 -19.09
CA ARG A 128 0.33 13.60 -20.30
C ARG A 128 -0.49 13.52 -21.60
N LYS A 129 -1.56 12.72 -21.61
CA LYS A 129 -2.37 12.48 -22.82
C LYS A 129 -3.66 13.28 -22.87
N VAL A 130 -4.06 13.88 -21.75
CA VAL A 130 -5.18 14.83 -21.75
C VAL A 130 -4.66 16.13 -22.37
N SER A 131 -5.02 16.37 -23.62
CA SER A 131 -4.70 17.59 -24.39
C SER A 131 -5.99 18.31 -24.81
N GLU A 132 -5.87 19.61 -25.10
CA GLU A 132 -7.01 20.49 -25.41
C GLU A 132 -7.80 20.04 -26.65
N ASP A 133 -7.14 19.41 -27.63
CA ASP A 133 -7.76 18.97 -28.88
C ASP A 133 -8.49 17.61 -28.76
N GLU A 134 -8.21 16.82 -27.72
CA GLU A 134 -8.77 15.48 -27.52
C GLU A 134 -9.10 15.29 -26.03
N PRO A 135 -10.26 15.79 -25.55
CA PRO A 135 -10.61 15.74 -24.13
C PRO A 135 -10.87 14.31 -23.64
N PHE A 136 -11.23 13.38 -24.54
CA PHE A 136 -11.49 11.98 -24.24
C PHE A 136 -10.70 11.03 -25.15
N PRO A 137 -9.36 10.93 -25.01
CA PRO A 137 -8.63 9.91 -25.73
C PRO A 137 -9.00 8.55 -25.13
N GLY A 138 -9.49 7.59 -25.90
CA GLY A 138 -9.89 6.27 -25.36
C GLY A 138 -8.78 5.49 -24.65
N GLN A 139 -7.53 5.87 -24.89
CA GLN A 139 -6.38 5.36 -24.15
C GLN A 139 -6.40 5.79 -22.67
N VAL A 140 -7.00 6.94 -22.33
CA VAL A 140 -7.15 7.42 -20.95
C VAL A 140 -8.13 6.55 -20.18
N GLY A 141 -9.28 6.18 -20.76
CA GLY A 141 -10.24 5.27 -20.13
C GLY A 141 -9.64 3.91 -19.76
N ARG A 142 -8.85 3.32 -20.67
CA ARG A 142 -8.10 2.08 -20.39
C ARG A 142 -7.08 2.24 -19.25
N ARG A 143 -6.42 3.40 -19.16
CA ARG A 143 -5.44 3.69 -18.10
C ARG A 143 -6.09 3.89 -16.74
N ILE A 144 -7.22 4.60 -16.67
CA ILE A 144 -8.01 4.75 -15.44
C ILE A 144 -8.45 3.37 -14.94
N ARG A 145 -8.91 2.51 -15.84
CA ARG A 145 -9.22 1.10 -15.52
C ARG A 145 -8.01 0.36 -14.94
N ASN A 146 -6.82 0.52 -15.51
CA ASN A 146 -5.61 -0.12 -14.99
C ASN A 146 -5.25 0.40 -13.59
N ILE A 147 -5.36 1.71 -13.34
CA ILE A 147 -5.16 2.29 -11.99
C ILE A 147 -6.13 1.66 -11.00
N ALA A 148 -7.41 1.55 -11.38
CA ALA A 148 -8.44 0.93 -10.57
C ALA A 148 -8.10 -0.54 -10.19
N LEU A 149 -7.63 -1.32 -11.17
CA LEU A 149 -7.19 -2.69 -10.96
C LEU A 149 -5.98 -2.79 -10.04
N VAL A 150 -5.07 -1.81 -10.07
CA VAL A 150 -3.93 -1.75 -9.13
C VAL A 150 -4.41 -1.58 -7.70
N PHE A 151 -5.36 -0.67 -7.45
CA PHE A 151 -5.93 -0.47 -6.10
C PHE A 151 -6.61 -1.74 -5.56
N ILE A 152 -7.40 -2.41 -6.38
CA ILE A 152 -8.03 -3.69 -6.02
C ILE A 152 -6.95 -4.75 -5.78
N GLY A 153 -5.97 -4.84 -6.67
CA GLY A 153 -4.87 -5.82 -6.58
C GLY A 153 -4.03 -5.65 -5.32
N VAL A 154 -3.80 -4.42 -4.86
CA VAL A 154 -3.11 -4.15 -3.59
C VAL A 154 -3.89 -4.70 -2.41
N ASP A 155 -5.21 -4.52 -2.36
CA ASP A 155 -6.03 -5.06 -1.27
C ASP A 155 -6.13 -6.59 -1.32
N VAL A 156 -6.21 -7.19 -2.51
CA VAL A 156 -6.10 -8.65 -2.67
C VAL A 156 -4.75 -9.15 -2.15
N LEU A 157 -3.66 -8.45 -2.48
CA LEU A 157 -2.33 -8.77 -1.98
C LEU A 157 -2.25 -8.67 -0.45
N LYS A 158 -2.91 -7.68 0.17
CA LYS A 158 -3.02 -7.57 1.64
C LYS A 158 -3.72 -8.78 2.25
N ILE A 159 -4.79 -9.28 1.63
CA ILE A 159 -5.52 -10.47 2.11
C ILE A 159 -4.62 -11.70 2.03
N VAL A 160 -3.90 -11.89 0.93
CA VAL A 160 -2.95 -12.99 0.77
C VAL A 160 -1.83 -12.89 1.80
N TYR A 161 -1.28 -11.69 2.00
CA TYR A 161 -0.26 -11.43 3.01
C TYR A 161 -0.75 -11.76 4.42
N TYR A 162 -1.97 -11.33 4.78
CA TYR A 162 -2.60 -11.68 6.05
C TYR A 162 -2.71 -13.19 6.24
N ALA A 163 -3.22 -13.91 5.24
CA ALA A 163 -3.38 -15.36 5.30
C ALA A 163 -2.04 -16.10 5.46
N LEU A 164 -1.02 -15.70 4.70
CA LEU A 164 0.33 -16.26 4.80
C LEU A 164 0.97 -15.92 6.15
N PHE A 165 0.88 -14.67 6.60
CA PHE A 165 1.39 -14.23 7.89
C PHE A 165 0.77 -15.05 9.04
N GLN A 166 -0.56 -15.23 9.01
CA GLN A 166 -1.27 -16.03 9.99
C GLN A 166 -0.83 -17.49 9.96
N HIS A 167 -0.60 -18.06 8.78
CA HIS A 167 -0.10 -19.44 8.62
C HIS A 167 1.28 -19.61 9.26
N PHE A 168 2.22 -18.69 8.99
CA PHE A 168 3.55 -18.71 9.59
C PHE A 168 3.50 -18.49 11.11
N CYS A 169 2.74 -17.51 11.58
CA CYS A 169 2.60 -17.26 13.01
C CYS A 169 1.97 -18.45 13.75
N ASN A 170 0.88 -19.03 13.24
CA ASN A 170 0.23 -20.18 13.87
C ASN A 170 1.17 -21.41 13.94
N GLY A 171 2.09 -21.58 12.99
CA GLY A 171 3.11 -22.64 13.04
C GLY A 171 4.21 -22.39 14.09
N MET A 172 4.48 -21.12 14.42
CA MET A 172 5.53 -20.74 15.38
C MET A 172 5.04 -20.67 16.84
N PHE A 173 3.74 -20.49 17.07
CA PHE A 173 3.15 -20.52 18.41
C PHE A 173 2.56 -21.90 18.72
N PRO A 174 3.11 -22.68 19.67
CA PRO A 174 2.53 -23.95 20.07
C PRO A 174 1.11 -23.72 20.61
N ALA A 175 0.14 -24.50 20.12
CA ALA A 175 -1.28 -24.42 20.49
C ALA A 175 -1.54 -24.44 22.02
N GLY A 176 -0.59 -24.95 22.81
CA GLY A 176 -0.67 -25.01 24.27
C GLY A 176 -0.49 -23.70 25.04
N ARG A 177 -0.02 -22.60 24.42
CA ARG A 177 0.12 -21.29 25.12
C ARG A 177 -1.13 -20.40 25.03
N GLY A 178 -2.12 -20.74 24.21
CA GLY A 178 -3.35 -19.95 24.08
C GLY A 178 -3.15 -18.50 23.61
N ILE A 179 -2.01 -18.19 22.98
CA ILE A 179 -1.70 -16.88 22.39
C ILE A 179 -1.99 -16.96 20.89
N ARG A 180 -2.87 -16.10 20.39
CA ARG A 180 -3.10 -15.89 18.95
C ARG A 180 -2.54 -14.54 18.56
N VAL A 181 -1.79 -14.52 17.47
CA VAL A 181 -1.27 -13.28 16.88
C VAL A 181 -2.06 -13.02 15.61
N SER A 182 -2.60 -11.82 15.46
CA SER A 182 -3.24 -11.35 14.23
C SER A 182 -2.44 -10.17 13.70
N LEU A 183 -2.21 -10.14 12.40
CA LEU A 183 -1.65 -8.97 11.75
C LEU A 183 -2.68 -7.81 11.78
N GLU A 184 -2.22 -6.61 12.10
CA GLU A 184 -3.05 -5.40 12.04
C GLU A 184 -2.92 -4.78 10.64
N ILE A 185 -3.93 -4.99 9.80
CA ILE A 185 -3.93 -4.50 8.42
C ILE A 185 -5.31 -3.99 8.03
N GLU A 186 -5.34 -2.79 7.45
CA GLU A 186 -6.57 -2.21 6.91
C GLU A 186 -6.78 -2.68 5.46
N VAL A 187 -7.87 -3.40 5.23
CA VAL A 187 -8.29 -3.95 3.94
C VAL A 187 -9.66 -3.38 3.58
N GLY A 188 -9.86 -3.03 2.31
CA GLY A 188 -11.16 -2.62 1.77
C GLY A 188 -11.15 -1.22 1.18
N SER A 189 -10.30 -0.31 1.70
CA SER A 189 -10.20 1.06 1.17
C SER A 189 -9.71 1.09 -0.29
N GLY A 190 -8.79 0.19 -0.66
CA GLY A 190 -8.33 0.02 -2.04
C GLY A 190 -9.41 -0.57 -2.94
N ILE A 191 -10.17 -1.56 -2.45
CA ILE A 191 -11.30 -2.14 -3.20
C ILE A 191 -12.35 -1.07 -3.52
N ILE A 192 -12.76 -0.28 -2.52
CA ILE A 192 -13.77 0.77 -2.70
C ILE A 192 -13.26 1.84 -3.69
N MET A 193 -12.03 2.33 -3.50
CA MET A 193 -11.44 3.31 -4.42
C MET A 193 -11.28 2.75 -5.83
N GLY A 194 -10.89 1.49 -5.98
CA GLY A 194 -10.80 0.83 -7.26
C GLY A 194 -12.16 0.67 -7.95
N LEU A 195 -13.21 0.32 -7.21
CA LEU A 195 -14.58 0.27 -7.75
C LEU A 195 -15.05 1.65 -8.23
N LEU A 196 -14.79 2.71 -7.47
CA LEU A 196 -15.10 4.08 -7.88
C LEU A 196 -14.36 4.48 -9.17
N LEU A 197 -13.08 4.14 -9.27
CA LEU A 197 -12.28 4.40 -10.46
C LEU A 197 -12.73 3.56 -11.67
N LEU A 198 -13.21 2.33 -11.45
CA LEU A 198 -13.81 1.52 -12.51
C LEU A 198 -15.09 2.17 -13.05
N CYS A 199 -15.97 2.66 -12.17
CA CYS A 199 -17.14 3.42 -12.57
C CYS A 199 -16.73 4.66 -13.39
N LEU A 200 -15.70 5.39 -12.95
CA LEU A 200 -15.16 6.53 -13.69
C LEU A 200 -14.63 6.13 -15.06
N ALA A 201 -13.92 5.00 -15.17
CA ALA A 201 -13.42 4.49 -16.45
C ALA A 201 -14.55 4.14 -17.43
N VAL A 202 -15.66 3.59 -16.94
CA VAL A 202 -16.86 3.31 -17.74
C VAL A 202 -17.51 4.60 -18.23
N LEU A 203 -17.65 5.61 -17.35
CA LEU A 203 -18.17 6.92 -17.72
C LEU A 203 -17.31 7.60 -18.78
N PHE A 204 -15.98 7.53 -18.65
CA PHE A 204 -15.05 8.06 -19.65
C PHE A 204 -15.23 7.42 -21.01
N ARG A 205 -15.41 6.09 -21.05
CA ARG A 205 -15.64 5.36 -22.31
C ARG A 205 -16.96 5.75 -22.97
N ARG A 206 -18.02 5.92 -22.19
CA ARG A 206 -19.31 6.42 -22.71
C ARG A 206 -19.22 7.86 -23.20
N GLY A 207 -18.46 8.71 -22.50
CA GLY A 207 -18.20 10.09 -22.94
C GLY A 207 -17.46 10.15 -24.27
N GLU A 208 -16.47 9.27 -24.47
CA GLU A 208 -15.76 9.12 -25.75
C GLU A 208 -16.71 8.71 -26.90
N GLU A 209 -17.57 7.71 -26.69
CA GLU A 209 -18.54 7.25 -27.69
C GLU A 209 -19.45 8.40 -28.13
N ILE A 210 -20.05 9.12 -27.19
CA ILE A 210 -20.94 10.27 -27.48
C ILE A 210 -20.18 11.38 -28.22
N TYR A 211 -18.95 11.68 -27.79
CA TYR A 211 -18.13 12.72 -28.43
C TYR A 211 -17.78 12.35 -29.88
N SER A 212 -17.50 11.07 -30.13
CA SER A 212 -17.20 10.57 -31.49
C SER A 212 -18.42 10.63 -32.41
N GLU A 213 -19.62 10.34 -31.90
CA GLU A 213 -20.87 10.43 -32.67
C GLU A 213 -21.21 11.87 -33.07
N GLN A 214 -20.97 12.83 -32.16
CA GLN A 214 -21.16 14.26 -32.44
C GLN A 214 -20.20 14.80 -33.49
N GLN A 215 -18.97 14.28 -33.57
CA GLN A 215 -18.03 14.68 -34.61
C GLN A 215 -18.38 14.15 -36.01
N LEU A 216 -19.17 13.06 -36.11
CA LEU A 216 -19.60 12.47 -37.39
C LEU A 216 -20.88 13.11 -37.95
N THR A 217 -21.60 13.89 -37.15
CA THR A 217 -22.90 14.49 -37.52
C THR A 217 -22.81 15.98 -37.90
N VAL A 218 -21.62 16.59 -37.78
CA VAL A 218 -21.32 17.97 -38.20
C VAL A 218 -20.54 17.95 -39.50
#